data_AF-A0A9W9BHD9-F1
#
_entry.id   AF-A0A9W9BHD9-F1
#
_cell.length_a   1.000
_cell.length_b   1.000
_cell.length_c   1.000
_cell.angle_alpha   90.00
_cell.angle_beta   90.00
_cell.angle_gamma   90.00
#
_symmetry.space_group_name_H-M   'P 1'
#
loop_
_entity.id
_entity.type
_entity.pdbx_description
1 polymer ?
#
loop_
_entity_poly.entity_id
_entity_poly.type
_entity_poly.pdbx_seq_one_letter_code
_entity_poly.pdbx_strand_id
1 'polypeptide(L)'
;MSDSSSIKQSVMKQVLAEANLANARVLIEKLQENCFEKCVPKPGSSLSSSEQTCMTSCMEKYMAAWNQVNAAYINRIRQEQGNN
;
A
#
# COMPACT_ATOMS: atom_id res chain seq x y z
N MET A 1 7.42 36.88 -14.94
CA MET A 1 8.02 35.82 -14.08
C MET A 1 6.96 34.96 -13.36
N SER A 2 5.71 34.88 -13.85
CA SER A 2 4.63 34.11 -13.19
C SER A 2 4.42 32.69 -13.75
N ASP A 3 5.01 32.36 -14.90
CA ASP A 3 4.88 31.01 -15.50
C ASP A 3 5.79 29.96 -14.84
N SER A 4 6.92 30.36 -14.25
CA SER A 4 7.84 29.39 -13.64
C SER A 4 7.25 28.76 -12.36
N SER A 5 6.50 29.53 -11.58
CA SER A 5 5.87 29.02 -10.35
C SER A 5 4.68 28.10 -10.64
N SER A 6 3.87 28.42 -11.67
CA SER A 6 2.75 27.58 -12.09
C SER A 6 3.22 26.24 -12.66
N ILE A 7 4.28 26.25 -13.50
CA ILE A 7 4.92 25.04 -14.02
C ILE A 7 5.52 24.20 -12.90
N LYS A 8 6.22 24.80 -11.93
CA LYS A 8 6.73 24.06 -10.77
C LYS A 8 5.60 23.40 -9.97
N GLN A 9 4.48 24.09 -9.79
CA GLN A 9 3.34 23.55 -9.05
C GLN A 9 2.66 22.40 -9.81
N SER A 10 2.52 22.48 -11.13
CA SER A 10 1.93 21.39 -11.92
C SER A 10 2.83 20.15 -11.94
N VAL A 11 4.15 20.32 -12.10
CA VAL A 11 5.12 19.22 -12.03
C VAL A 11 5.12 18.58 -10.64
N MET A 12 5.13 19.36 -9.57
CA MET A 12 5.06 18.82 -8.20
C MET A 12 3.78 18.01 -7.95
N LYS A 13 2.63 18.49 -8.45
CA LYS A 13 1.37 17.73 -8.37
C LYS A 13 1.44 16.40 -9.10
N GLN A 14 2.05 16.39 -10.30
CA GLN A 14 2.24 15.16 -11.07
C GLN A 14 3.14 14.17 -10.33
N VAL A 15 4.29 14.63 -9.84
CA VAL A 15 5.23 13.78 -9.08
C VAL A 15 4.56 13.18 -7.84
N LEU A 16 3.76 13.95 -7.10
CA LEU A 16 3.02 13.44 -5.95
C LEU A 16 1.99 12.37 -6.33
N ALA A 17 1.27 12.55 -7.44
CA ALA A 17 0.31 11.56 -7.92
C ALA A 17 1.01 10.25 -8.32
N GLU A 18 2.14 10.34 -9.02
CA GLU A 18 2.96 9.19 -9.41
C GLU A 18 3.52 8.45 -8.19
N ALA A 19 4.02 9.19 -7.20
CA ALA A 19 4.51 8.60 -5.94
C ALA A 19 3.41 7.85 -5.18
N ASN A 20 2.21 8.43 -5.09
CA ASN A 20 1.07 7.78 -4.45
C ASN A 20 0.67 6.48 -5.16
N LEU A 21 0.67 6.49 -6.50
CA LEU A 21 0.40 5.30 -7.30
C LEU A 21 1.47 4.22 -7.09
N ALA A 22 2.75 4.60 -7.07
CA ALA A 22 3.86 3.69 -6.82
C ALA A 22 3.75 3.05 -5.42
N ASN A 23 3.44 3.84 -4.39
CA ASN A 23 3.25 3.33 -3.04
C ASN A 23 2.08 2.33 -2.95
N ALA A 24 0.96 2.62 -3.61
CA ALA A 24 -0.17 1.69 -3.67
C ALA A 24 0.18 0.37 -4.37
N ARG A 25 0.98 0.43 -5.45
CA ARG A 25 1.45 -0.78 -6.15
C ARG A 25 2.30 -1.66 -5.25
N VAL A 26 3.26 -1.08 -4.53
CA VAL A 26 4.11 -1.82 -3.58
C VAL A 26 3.28 -2.52 -2.52
N LEU A 27 2.24 -1.85 -2.00
CA LEU A 27 1.33 -2.46 -1.03
C LEU A 27 0.60 -3.67 -1.63
N ILE A 28 0.07 -3.54 -2.84
CA ILE A 28 -0.64 -4.61 -3.55
C ILE A 28 0.29 -5.80 -3.82
N GLU A 29 1.50 -5.54 -4.31
CA GLU A 29 2.51 -6.57 -4.58
C GLU A 29 2.84 -7.36 -3.31
N LYS A 30 3.07 -6.66 -2.18
CA LYS A 30 3.37 -7.33 -0.90
C LYS A 30 2.19 -8.12 -0.35
N LEU A 31 0.97 -7.62 -0.52
CA LEU A 31 -0.24 -8.33 -0.17
C LEU A 31 -0.40 -9.60 -1.01
N GLN A 32 -0.15 -9.52 -2.33
CA GLN A 32 -0.20 -10.66 -3.23
C GLN A 32 0.84 -11.73 -2.85
N GLU A 33 2.10 -11.34 -2.65
CA GLU A 33 3.18 -12.24 -2.23
C GLU A 33 2.82 -12.96 -0.92
N ASN A 34 2.46 -12.21 0.12
CA ASN A 34 2.15 -12.77 1.44
C ASN A 34 0.93 -13.71 1.41
N CYS A 35 -0.13 -13.32 0.71
CA CYS A 35 -1.34 -14.13 0.68
C CYS A 35 -1.15 -15.37 -0.19
N PHE A 36 -0.44 -15.27 -1.31
CA PHE A 36 -0.13 -16.43 -2.13
C PHE A 36 0.68 -17.46 -1.36
N GLU A 37 1.76 -17.03 -0.69
CA GLU A 37 2.60 -17.91 0.13
C GLU A 37 1.81 -18.64 1.22
N LYS A 38 0.87 -17.94 1.87
CA LYS A 38 0.09 -18.51 2.99
C LYS A 38 -1.09 -19.36 2.55
N CYS A 39 -1.70 -19.05 1.42
CA CYS A 39 -2.98 -19.63 1.02
C CYS A 39 -2.88 -20.63 -0.13
N VAL A 40 -1.78 -20.68 -0.88
CA VAL A 40 -1.64 -21.55 -2.07
C VAL A 40 -0.53 -22.60 -1.84
N PRO A 41 -0.80 -23.68 -1.08
CA PRO A 41 0.21 -24.68 -0.73
C PRO A 41 0.63 -25.55 -1.92
N LYS A 42 -0.23 -25.67 -2.95
CA LYS A 42 0.03 -26.45 -4.16
C LYS A 42 -0.40 -25.62 -5.38
N PRO A 43 0.50 -24.82 -5.95
CA PRO A 43 0.18 -24.02 -7.12
C PRO A 43 -0.33 -24.87 -8.28
N GLY A 44 -1.42 -24.41 -8.90
CA GLY A 44 -2.04 -25.04 -10.07
C GLY A 44 -2.48 -24.00 -11.09
N SER A 45 -3.16 -24.43 -12.15
CA SER A 45 -3.69 -23.54 -13.19
C SER A 45 -4.87 -22.67 -12.72
N SER A 46 -5.45 -22.98 -11.55
CA SER A 46 -6.58 -22.29 -10.96
C SER A 46 -6.54 -22.44 -9.44
N LEU A 47 -7.08 -21.45 -8.72
CA LEU A 47 -7.34 -21.59 -7.28
C LEU A 47 -8.52 -22.51 -7.04
N SER A 48 -8.37 -23.43 -6.10
CA SER A 48 -9.50 -24.14 -5.50
C SER A 48 -10.39 -23.20 -4.70
N SER A 49 -11.62 -23.61 -4.40
CA SER A 49 -12.55 -22.79 -3.62
C SER A 49 -12.01 -22.44 -2.24
N SER A 50 -11.29 -23.35 -1.59
CA SER A 50 -10.68 -23.10 -0.28
C SER A 50 -9.51 -22.11 -0.35
N GLU A 51 -8.67 -22.20 -1.39
CA GLU A 51 -7.60 -21.23 -1.62
C GLU A 51 -8.18 -19.85 -1.91
N GLN A 52 -9.25 -19.75 -2.71
CA GLN A 52 -9.93 -18.48 -2.98
C GLN A 52 -10.51 -17.85 -1.69
N THR A 53 -11.19 -18.64 -0.86
CA THR A 53 -11.69 -18.17 0.45
C THR A 53 -10.54 -17.72 1.37
N CYS A 54 -9.44 -18.48 1.41
CA CYS A 54 -8.25 -18.10 2.17
C CYS A 54 -7.67 -16.78 1.68
N MET A 55 -7.52 -16.60 0.36
CA MET A 55 -7.02 -15.38 -0.26
C MET A 55 -7.86 -14.17 0.13
N THR A 56 -9.19 -14.25 0.02
CA THR A 56 -10.09 -13.17 0.45
C THR A 56 -9.86 -12.80 1.92
N SER A 57 -9.86 -13.79 2.82
CA SER A 57 -9.65 -13.54 4.24
C SER A 57 -8.25 -12.98 4.54
N CYS A 58 -7.23 -13.47 3.84
CA CYS A 58 -5.86 -12.99 3.98
C CYS A 58 -5.75 -11.51 3.58
N MET A 59 -6.30 -11.14 2.42
CA MET A 59 -6.24 -9.76 1.92
C MET A 59 -6.94 -8.78 2.87
N GLU A 60 -8.13 -9.13 3.38
CA GLU A 60 -8.86 -8.34 4.37
C GLU A 60 -8.04 -8.15 5.65
N LYS A 61 -7.47 -9.23 6.19
CA LYS A 61 -6.64 -9.17 7.41
C LYS A 61 -5.35 -8.37 7.20
N TYR A 62 -4.71 -8.54 6.04
CA TYR A 62 -3.48 -7.83 5.71
C TYR A 62 -3.74 -6.32 5.63
N MET A 63 -4.80 -5.89 4.94
CA MET A 63 -5.18 -4.49 4.85
C MET A 63 -5.57 -3.90 6.22
N ALA A 64 -6.31 -4.65 7.03
CA ALA A 64 -6.64 -4.23 8.39
C ALA A 64 -5.38 -4.03 9.26
N ALA A 65 -4.44 -4.97 9.21
CA ALA A 65 -3.17 -4.88 9.91
C ALA A 65 -2.32 -3.70 9.41
N TRP A 66 -2.22 -3.52 8.09
CA TRP A 66 -1.50 -2.40 7.49
C TRP A 66 -2.08 -1.05 7.93
N ASN A 67 -3.40 -0.88 7.89
CA ASN A 67 -4.07 0.35 8.35
C ASN A 67 -3.74 0.65 9.81
N GLN A 68 -3.81 -0.36 10.68
CA GLN A 68 -3.53 -0.20 12.11
C GLN A 68 -2.07 0.20 12.38
N VAL A 69 -1.12 -0.48 11.74
CA VAL A 69 0.31 -0.19 11.89
C VAL A 69 0.64 1.18 11.29
N ASN A 70 0.08 1.51 10.13
CA ASN A 70 0.28 2.80 9.47
C ASN A 70 -0.23 3.96 10.32
N ALA A 71 -1.42 3.83 10.93
CA ALA A 71 -1.96 4.84 11.85
C ALA A 71 -1.05 5.05 13.06
N ALA A 72 -0.57 3.97 13.68
CA ALA A 72 0.36 4.04 14.82
C ALA A 72 1.69 4.70 14.41
N TYR A 73 2.22 4.36 13.24
CA TYR A 73 3.46 4.92 12.70
C TYR A 73 3.34 6.43 12.44
N ILE A 74 2.26 6.88 11.78
CA ILE A 74 2.02 8.30 11.52
C ILE A 74 1.84 9.08 12.83
N ASN A 75 1.12 8.52 13.81
CA ASN A 75 0.96 9.14 15.12
C ASN A 75 2.31 9.35 15.80
N ARG A 76 3.23 8.37 15.72
CA ARG A 76 4.58 8.49 16.25
C ARG A 76 5.40 9.58 15.55
N ILE A 77 5.40 9.62 14.21
CA ILE A 77 6.11 10.67 13.45
C ILE A 77 5.66 12.06 13.87
N ARG A 78 4.34 12.26 14.03
CA ARG A 78 3.79 13.57 14.42
C ARG A 78 4.25 13.98 15.83
N GLN A 79 4.35 13.04 16.76
CA GLN A 79 4.88 13.31 18.11
C GLN A 79 6.36 13.68 18.07
N GLU A 80 7.16 12.97 17.27
CA GLU A 80 8.59 13.26 17.11
C GLU A 80 8.83 14.62 16.43
N GLN A 81 8.00 15.01 15.46
CA GLN A 81 8.07 16.33 14.81
C GLN A 81 7.66 17.50 15.71
N GLY A 82 6.76 17.27 16.67
CA GLY A 82 6.30 18.31 17.62
C GLY A 82 7.21 18.49 18.84
N ASN A 83 8.17 17.59 19.05
CA ASN A 83 9.16 17.64 20.13
C ASN A 83 10.49 18.32 19.71
N ASN A 84 10.57 18.85 18.48
CA ASN A 84 11.65 19.69 17.95
C ASN A 84 11.15 21.12 17.69
#